data_AF-A0A355XVM3-F1
#
_entry.id   AF-A0A355XVM3-F1
#
_cell.length_a   1.000
_cell.length_b   1.000
_cell.length_c   1.000
_cell.angle_alpha   90.00
_cell.angle_beta   90.00
_cell.angle_gamma   90.00
#
_symmetry.space_group_name_H-M   'P 1'
#
loop_
_entity.id
_entity.type
_entity.pdbx_description
1 polymer ?
#
loop_
_entity_poly.entity_id
_entity_poly.type
_entity_poly.pdbx_seq_one_letter_code
_entity_poly.pdbx_strand_id
1 'polypeptide(L)' 'IPAELVRVMGAERATTLRQVLALDPRPHYHHDANKVYGMPYEGHDVRFRVEGDVLTVVEVL' A
#
# COMPACT_ATOMS: atom_id res chain seq x y z
N ILE A 1 4.80 3.24 5.51
CA ILE A 1 4.00 2.12 6.06
C ILE A 1 3.84 2.37 7.56
N PRO A 2 2.62 2.35 8.11
CA PRO A 2 2.38 2.57 9.54
C PRO A 2 3.10 1.52 10.42
N ALA A 3 3.67 1.95 11.56
CA ALA A 3 4.40 1.05 12.46
C ALA A 3 3.50 -0.06 13.04
N GLU A 4 2.22 0.23 13.26
CA GLU A 4 1.24 -0.76 13.74
C GLU A 4 1.09 -1.92 12.76
N LEU A 5 1.09 -1.63 11.45
CA LEU A 5 1.02 -2.66 10.42
C LEU A 5 2.23 -3.60 10.47
N VAL A 6 3.42 -3.03 10.69
CA VAL A 6 4.66 -3.81 10.85
C VAL A 6 4.58 -4.73 12.07
N ARG A 7 3.94 -4.30 13.16
CA ARG A 7 3.73 -5.12 14.36
C ARG A 7 2.75 -6.27 14.12
N VAL A 8 1.65 -6.03 13.41
CA VAL A 8 0.63 -7.06 13.12
C VAL A 8 1.14 -8.10 12.13
N MET A 9 1.81 -7.67 11.07
CA MET A 9 2.22 -8.55 9.97
C MET A 9 3.61 -9.17 10.17
N GLY A 10 4.45 -8.54 10.99
CA GLY A 10 5.87 -8.89 11.14
C GLY A 10 6.78 -8.15 10.16
N ALA A 11 8.06 -8.02 10.54
CA ALA A 11 9.04 -7.22 9.81
C ALA A 11 9.33 -7.71 8.39
N GLU A 12 9.34 -9.03 8.18
CA GLU A 12 9.61 -9.63 6.86
C GLU A 12 8.48 -9.31 5.87
N ARG A 13 7.22 -9.55 6.28
CA ARG A 13 6.04 -9.25 5.44
C ARG A 13 5.91 -7.75 5.17
N ALA A 14 6.20 -6.90 6.15
CA ALA A 14 6.23 -5.45 5.94
C ALA A 14 7.30 -5.01 4.92
N THR A 15 8.44 -5.70 4.90
CA THR A 15 9.51 -5.45 3.92
C THR A 15 9.07 -5.85 2.52
N THR A 16 8.46 -7.02 2.38
CA THR A 16 7.89 -7.48 1.11
C THR A 16 6.78 -6.55 0.62
N LEU A 17 5.86 -6.12 1.50
CA LEU A 17 4.82 -5.15 1.17
C LEU A 17 5.43 -3.84 0.67
N ARG A 18 6.49 -3.34 1.30
CA ARG A 18 7.21 -2.15 0.83
C ARG A 18 7.75 -2.32 -0.58
N GLN A 19 8.33 -3.48 -0.89
CA GLN A 19 8.85 -3.77 -2.23
C GLN A 19 7.72 -3.84 -3.27
N VAL A 20 6.60 -4.48 -2.94
CA VAL A 20 5.41 -4.54 -3.81
C VAL A 20 4.86 -3.13 -4.08
N LEU A 21 4.69 -2.32 -3.04
CA LEU A 21 4.22 -0.94 -3.18
C LEU A 21 5.20 -0.07 -3.97
N ALA A 22 6.51 -0.33 -3.88
CA ALA A 22 7.53 0.38 -4.65
C ALA A 22 7.47 0.09 -6.15
N LEU A 23 6.82 -1.01 -6.58
CA LEU A 23 6.55 -1.30 -7.99
C LEU A 23 5.35 -0.50 -8.53
N ASP A 24 4.73 0.33 -7.70
CA ASP A 24 3.55 1.13 -8.03
C ASP A 24 2.41 0.28 -8.61
N PRO A 25 1.78 -0.59 -7.79
CA PRO A 25 0.79 -1.56 -8.26
C PRO A 25 -0.55 -0.91 -8.67
N ARG A 26 -0.62 0.42 -8.74
CA ARG A 26 -1.84 1.11 -9.16
C ARG A 26 -2.16 0.77 -10.62
N PRO A 27 -3.44 0.63 -10.97
CA PRO A 27 -3.80 0.39 -12.35
C PRO A 27 -3.53 1.61 -13.24
N HIS A 28 -3.23 1.38 -14.52
CA HIS A 28 -2.86 2.40 -15.51
C HIS A 28 -4.01 3.35 -15.95
N TYR A 29 -5.16 3.35 -15.29
CA TYR A 29 -6.34 4.13 -15.68
C TYR A 29 -6.63 5.26 -14.69
N HIS A 30 -6.81 6.48 -15.22
CA HIS A 30 -7.08 7.76 -14.52
C HIS A 30 -6.36 7.92 -13.16
N HIS A 31 -5.25 8.67 -13.20
CA HIS A 31 -4.52 9.14 -12.02
C HIS A 31 -5.32 10.26 -11.34
N ASP A 32 -6.31 9.90 -10.56
CA ASP A 32 -6.95 10.84 -9.65
C ASP A 32 -6.15 10.86 -8.34
N ALA A 33 -5.53 12.00 -8.03
CA ALA A 33 -4.66 12.18 -6.87
C ALA A 33 -5.39 11.93 -5.54
N ASN A 34 -6.73 12.04 -5.52
CA ASN A 34 -7.55 11.79 -4.34
C ASN A 34 -8.06 10.35 -4.25
N LYS A 35 -7.71 9.49 -5.21
CA LYS A 35 -8.22 8.12 -5.24
C LYS A 35 -7.42 7.22 -4.30
N VAL A 36 -8.16 6.48 -3.49
CA VAL A 36 -7.63 5.39 -2.68
C VAL A 36 -7.71 4.10 -3.50
N TYR A 37 -6.57 3.46 -3.68
CA TYR A 37 -6.44 2.16 -4.33
C TYR A 37 -6.39 1.08 -3.26
N GLY A 38 -7.13 -0.01 -3.46
CA GLY A 38 -7.04 -1.23 -2.64
C GLY A 38 -6.17 -2.27 -3.35
N MET A 39 -5.29 -2.93 -2.59
CA MET A 39 -4.47 -4.03 -3.08
C MET A 39 -4.50 -5.18 -2.08
N PRO A 40 -4.97 -6.37 -2.49
CA PRO A 40 -4.98 -7.53 -1.63
C PRO A 40 -3.56 -8.03 -1.39
N TYR A 41 -3.19 -8.20 -0.12
CA TYR A 41 -1.87 -8.66 0.28
C TYR A 41 -1.97 -9.57 1.51
N GLU A 42 -1.56 -10.84 1.38
CA GLU A 42 -1.52 -11.81 2.50
C GLU A 42 -2.84 -11.92 3.29
N GLY A 43 -3.98 -11.78 2.61
CA GLY A 43 -5.31 -11.83 3.25
C GLY A 43 -5.80 -10.50 3.82
N HIS A 44 -5.04 -9.41 3.64
CA HIS A 44 -5.42 -8.05 4.00
C HIS A 44 -5.79 -7.22 2.77
N ASP A 45 -6.68 -6.25 2.93
CA ASP A 45 -6.93 -5.22 1.91
C ASP A 45 -6.12 -3.97 2.25
N VAL A 46 -4.98 -3.78 1.57
CA VAL A 46 -4.09 -2.64 1.78
C VAL A 46 -4.57 -1.48 0.94
N ARG A 47 -5.07 -0.44 1.61
CA ARG A 47 -5.52 0.80 0.96
C ARG A 47 -4.41 1.84 0.97
N PHE A 48 -4.12 2.41 -0.20
CA PHE A 48 -3.10 3.42 -0.37
C PHE A 48 -3.50 4.50 -1.38
N ARG A 49 -2.86 5.65 -1.28
CA ARG A 49 -2.95 6.76 -2.23
C ARG A 49 -1.58 7.07 -2.81
N VAL A 50 -1.56 7.62 -4.02
CA VAL A 50 -0.31 8.05 -4.66
C VAL A 50 -0.41 9.52 -5.03
N GLU A 51 0.44 10.34 -4.43
CA GLU A 51 0.57 11.77 -4.71
C GLU A 51 1.94 12.01 -5.34
N GLY A 52 1.97 12.24 -6.66
CA GLY A 52 3.22 12.29 -7.42
C GLY A 52 3.98 10.96 -7.34
N ASP A 53 5.17 10.99 -6.74
CA ASP A 53 6.05 9.82 -6.52
C ASP A 53 5.91 9.22 -5.11
N VAL A 54 5.01 9.75 -4.28
CA VAL A 54 4.83 9.32 -2.89
C VAL A 54 3.60 8.44 -2.75
N LEU A 55 3.82 7.16 -2.45
CA LEU A 55 2.77 6.22 -2.07
C LEU A 55 2.58 6.19 -0.56
N THR A 56 1.36 6.50 -0.11
CA THR A 56 0.98 6.50 1.31
C THR A 56 -0.09 5.45 1.56
N VAL A 57 0.21 4.47 2.43
CA VAL A 57 -0.79 3.53 2.95
C VAL A 57 -1.69 4.27 3.95
N VAL A 58 -3.00 4.27 3.70
CA VAL A 58 -4.01 4.98 4.51
C VAL A 58 -4.76 4.05 5.45
N GLU A 59 -4.98 2.80 5.06
CA GLU A 59 -5.78 1.84 5.83
C GLU A 59 -5.37 0.41 5.45
N VAL A 60 -5.50 -0.53 6.39
CA VAL A 60 -5.39 -1.96 6.11
C VAL A 60 -6.53 -2.67 6.83
N LEU A 61 -7.33 -3.44 6.09
CA LEU A 61 -8.45 -4.24 6.60
C LEU A 61 -8.10 -5.72 6.70
#